data_AF-A0A925RJ64-F1
#
_entry.id   AF-A0A925RJ64-F1
#
_cell.length_a   1.000
_cell.length_b   1.000
_cell.length_c   1.000
_cell.angle_alpha   90.00
_cell.angle_beta   90.00
_cell.angle_gamma   90.00
#
_symmetry.space_group_name_H-M   'P 1'
#
loop_
_entity.id
_entity.type
_entity.pdbx_description
1 polymer ?
#
loop_
_entity_poly.entity_id
_entity_poly.type
_entity_poly.pdbx_seq_one_letter_code
_entity_poly.pdbx_strand_id
1 'polypeptide(L)'
;MQMPGVSTTLDQLAADAGWLRRLARSLVQNPAAADDLVQDAYLLAAEQPPGDDRPLRPWLVRVLRNLTRTKERVASRRSER
;
A
#
# COMPACT_ATOMS: atom_id res chain seq x y z
N MET A 1 0.33 35.19 -7.01
CA MET A 1 1.30 34.56 -6.09
C MET A 1 1.15 33.05 -6.23
N GLN A 2 1.92 32.42 -7.11
CA GLN A 2 1.91 30.96 -7.28
C GLN A 2 2.72 30.38 -6.11
N MET A 3 2.17 29.44 -5.35
CA MET A 3 2.85 28.82 -4.21
C MET A 3 3.62 27.58 -4.70
N PRO A 4 4.95 27.64 -4.90
CA PRO A 4 5.74 26.56 -5.47
C PRO A 4 5.90 25.31 -4.58
N GLY A 5 5.32 25.30 -3.37
CA GLY A 5 5.44 24.18 -2.43
C GLY A 5 4.35 23.10 -2.54
N VAL A 6 3.15 23.45 -3.02
CA VAL A 6 2.01 22.52 -3.04
C VAL A 6 2.15 21.48 -4.16
N SER A 7 2.58 21.90 -5.36
CA SER A 7 2.78 21.00 -6.49
C SER A 7 3.83 19.93 -6.19
N THR A 8 4.99 20.32 -5.65
CA THR A 8 6.07 19.38 -5.27
C THR A 8 5.62 18.35 -4.23
N THR A 9 4.85 18.78 -3.23
CA THR A 9 4.32 17.88 -2.19
C THR A 9 3.31 16.89 -2.78
N LEU A 10 2.40 17.36 -3.64
CA LEU A 10 1.43 16.50 -4.32
C LEU A 10 2.11 15.51 -5.27
N ASP A 11 3.12 15.94 -6.02
CA ASP A 11 3.89 15.09 -6.93
C ASP A 11 4.66 14.01 -6.14
N GLN A 12 5.20 14.34 -4.97
CA GLN A 12 5.86 13.38 -4.08
C GLN A 12 4.87 12.36 -3.51
N LEU A 13 3.72 12.81 -2.99
CA LEU A 13 2.65 11.91 -2.54
C LEU A 13 2.14 11.01 -3.68
N ALA A 14 1.97 11.57 -4.88
CA ALA A 14 1.54 10.83 -6.06
C ALA A 14 2.61 9.82 -6.52
N ALA A 15 3.89 10.18 -6.45
CA ALA A 15 5.00 9.29 -6.75
C ALA A 15 5.10 8.13 -5.75
N ASP A 16 4.90 8.41 -4.45
CA ASP A 16 4.87 7.41 -3.39
C ASP A 16 3.68 6.45 -3.57
N ALA A 17 2.49 6.98 -3.88
CA ALA A 17 1.31 6.19 -4.22
C ALA A 17 1.52 5.34 -5.48
N GLY A 18 2.12 5.91 -6.51
CA GLY A 18 2.42 5.21 -7.76
C GLY A 18 3.41 4.07 -7.58
N TRP A 19 4.44 4.27 -6.74
CA TRP A 19 5.38 3.21 -6.38
C TRP A 19 4.69 2.08 -5.63
N LEU A 20 3.86 2.39 -4.62
CA LEU A 20 3.19 1.38 -3.80
C LEU A 20 2.18 0.56 -4.64
N ARG A 21 1.48 1.22 -5.58
CA ARG A 21 0.58 0.57 -6.53
C ARG A 21 1.30 -0.36 -7.49
N ARG A 22 2.46 0.04 -8.03
CA ARG A 22 3.30 -0.86 -8.86
C ARG A 22 3.73 -2.10 -8.07
N LEU A 23 4.11 -1.93 -6.81
CA LEU A 23 4.45 -3.06 -5.95
C LEU A 23 3.23 -3.97 -5.71
N ALA A 24 2.07 -3.43 -5.36
CA ALA A 24 0.86 -4.23 -5.17
C ALA A 24 0.48 -5.04 -6.43
N ARG A 25 0.58 -4.42 -7.62
CA ARG A 25 0.34 -5.09 -8.91
C ARG A 25 1.31 -6.23 -9.21
N SER A 26 2.52 -6.21 -8.63
CA SER A 26 3.45 -7.34 -8.75
C SER A 26 3.15 -8.49 -7.79
N LEU A 27 2.34 -8.24 -6.74
CA LEU A 27 2.02 -9.22 -5.71
C LEU A 27 0.71 -9.97 -5.96
N VAL A 28 -0.21 -9.39 -6.74
CA VAL A 28 -1.50 -10.02 -7.06
C VAL A 28 -1.83 -9.93 -8.54
N GLN A 29 -2.50 -10.96 -9.06
CA GLN A 29 -2.88 -11.01 -10.48
C GLN A 29 -4.07 -10.07 -10.80
N ASN A 30 -5.00 -9.88 -9.86
CA ASN A 30 -6.19 -9.06 -10.08
C ASN A 30 -5.88 -7.56 -9.87
N PRO A 31 -6.07 -6.71 -10.90
CA PRO A 31 -5.98 -5.25 -10.81
C PRO A 31 -6.70 -4.60 -9.63
N ALA A 32 -7.95 -4.97 -9.41
CA ALA A 32 -8.80 -4.39 -8.37
C ALA A 32 -8.28 -4.78 -6.98
N ALA A 33 -7.89 -6.04 -6.79
CA ALA A 33 -7.31 -6.52 -5.54
C ALA A 33 -6.00 -5.79 -5.20
N ALA A 34 -5.22 -5.39 -6.20
CA ALA A 34 -4.00 -4.61 -5.99
C ALA A 34 -4.33 -3.19 -5.49
N ASP A 35 -5.38 -2.57 -6.03
CA ASP A 35 -5.80 -1.23 -5.62
C ASP A 35 -6.41 -1.25 -4.21
N ASP A 36 -7.14 -2.32 -3.85
CA ASP A 36 -7.62 -2.55 -2.48
C ASP A 36 -6.46 -2.74 -1.50
N LEU A 37 -5.42 -3.49 -1.88
CA LEU A 37 -4.24 -3.70 -1.04
C LEU A 37 -3.48 -2.40 -0.74
N VAL A 38 -3.40 -1.48 -1.71
CA VAL A 38 -2.81 -0.15 -1.51
C VAL A 38 -3.64 0.67 -0.53
N GLN A 39 -4.97 0.66 -0.68
CA GLN A 39 -5.87 1.37 0.22
C GLN A 39 -5.76 0.85 1.65
N ASP A 40 -5.81 -0.47 1.84
CA ASP A 40 -5.66 -1.12 3.15
C ASP A 40 -4.31 -0.74 3.79
N ALA A 41 -3.23 -0.68 3.00
CA ALA A 41 -1.91 -0.31 3.51
C ALA A 41 -1.85 1.16 3.99
N TYR A 42 -2.48 2.08 3.26
CA TYR A 42 -2.56 3.49 3.68
C TYR A 42 -3.48 3.69 4.88
N LEU A 43 -4.59 2.96 4.94
CA LEU A 43 -5.47 2.98 6.11
C LEU A 43 -4.71 2.51 7.36
N LEU A 44 -3.97 1.40 7.25
CA LEU A 44 -3.14 0.91 8.34
C LEU A 44 -2.03 1.91 8.73
N ALA A 45 -1.47 2.64 7.76
CA ALA A 45 -0.47 3.68 8.02
C ALA A 45 -1.07 4.86 8.80
N ALA A 46 -2.32 5.21 8.52
CA ALA A 46 -3.04 6.28 9.21
C ALA A 46 -3.47 5.88 10.62
N GLU A 47 -3.91 4.62 10.80
CA GLU A 47 -4.35 4.11 12.11
C GLU A 47 -3.18 3.72 13.02
N GLN A 48 -2.13 3.12 12.45
CA GLN A 48 -1.00 2.53 13.14
C GLN A 48 0.30 2.84 12.39
N PRO A 49 0.77 4.10 12.46
CA PRO A 49 2.00 4.49 11.79
C PRO A 49 3.19 3.68 12.32
N PRO A 50 4.26 3.50 11.50
CA PRO A 50 5.51 2.96 12.02
C PRO A 50 6.01 3.83 13.18
N GLY A 51 6.61 3.20 14.20
CA GLY A 51 7.31 3.96 15.25
C GLY A 51 8.45 4.79 14.65
N ASP A 52 8.79 5.89 15.32
CA ASP A 52 9.66 6.98 14.81
C ASP A 52 11.01 6.51 14.23
N ASP A 53 11.54 5.38 14.71
CA ASP A 53 12.82 4.81 14.25
C ASP A 53 12.72 4.02 12.93
N ARG A 54 11.53 3.86 12.34
CA ARG A 54 11.32 3.00 11.16
C ARG A 54 10.93 3.80 9.93
N PRO A 55 11.68 3.65 8.81
CA PRO A 55 11.34 4.31 7.56
C PRO A 55 10.00 3.78 7.00
N LEU A 56 9.16 4.71 6.52
CA LEU A 56 7.80 4.42 6.05
C LEU A 56 7.76 3.45 4.87
N ARG A 57 8.64 3.61 3.86
CA ARG A 57 8.60 2.78 2.64
C ARG A 57 8.87 1.29 2.93
N PRO A 58 9.96 0.89 3.61
CA PRO A 58 10.17 -0.52 3.98
C PRO A 58 9.04 -1.09 4.86
N TRP A 59 8.44 -0.26 5.71
CA TRP A 59 7.29 -0.66 6.51
C TRP A 59 6.06 -0.94 5.63
N LEU A 60 5.73 -0.06 4.68
CA LEU A 60 4.64 -0.26 3.72
C LEU A 60 4.83 -1.54 2.87
N VAL A 61 6.07 -1.83 2.45
CA VAL A 61 6.39 -3.09 1.74
C VAL A 61 6.02 -4.30 2.61
N ARG A 62 6.36 -4.27 3.90
CA ARG A 62 6.04 -5.35 4.84
C ARG A 62 4.53 -5.48 5.03
N VAL A 63 3.82 -4.37 5.16
CA VAL A 63 2.35 -4.35 5.28
C VAL A 63 1.68 -4.99 4.06
N LEU A 64 2.04 -4.57 2.84
CA LEU A 64 1.50 -5.14 1.60
C LEU A 64 1.70 -6.66 1.50
N ARG A 65 2.89 -7.16 1.84
CA ARG A 65 3.18 -8.60 1.83
C ARG A 65 2.34 -9.36 2.84
N ASN A 66 2.13 -8.79 4.03
CA ASN A 66 1.31 -9.41 5.08
C ASN A 66 -0.17 -9.45 4.72
N LEU A 67 -0.69 -8.36 4.13
CA LEU A 67 -2.06 -8.29 3.64
C LEU A 67 -2.28 -9.31 2.51
N THR A 68 -1.37 -9.38 1.54
CA THR A 68 -1.44 -10.34 0.42
C THR A 68 -1.54 -11.78 0.92
N ARG A 69 -0.60 -12.20 1.78
CA ARG A 69 -0.59 -13.55 2.38
C ARG A 69 -1.86 -13.86 3.16
N THR A 70 -2.46 -12.84 3.79
CA THR A 70 -3.69 -13.02 4.56
C THR A 70 -4.90 -13.19 3.66
N LYS A 71 -5.01 -12.40 2.59
CA LYS A 71 -6.08 -12.53 1.59
C LYS A 71 -6.00 -13.87 0.85
N GLU A 72 -4.81 -14.31 0.45
CA GLU A 72 -4.60 -15.62 -0.19
C GLU A 72 -5.05 -16.78 0.71
N ARG A 73 -4.70 -16.74 2.00
CA ARG A 73 -5.08 -17.78 2.97
C ARG A 73 -6.59 -17.85 3.18
N VAL A 74 -7.29 -16.71 3.14
CA VAL A 74 -8.75 -16.66 3.24
C VAL A 74 -9.41 -17.17 1.97
N ALA A 75 -8.87 -16.84 0.79
CA ALA A 75 -9.36 -17.32 -0.49
C ALA A 75 -9.24 -18.85 -0.61
N SER A 76 -8.09 -19.43 -0.23
CA SER A 76 -7.87 -20.88 -0.24
C SER A 76 -8.84 -21.64 0.67
N ARG A 77 -9.17 -21.08 1.85
CA ARG A 77 -10.16 -21.69 2.76
C ARG A 77 -11.60 -21.63 2.23
N ARG A 78 -11.89 -20.71 1.30
CA ARG A 78 -13.21 -20.61 0.66
C ARG A 78 -13.35 -21.57 -0.51
N SER A 79 -12.27 -21.94 -1.19
CA SER A 79 -12.31 -22.92 -2.29
C SER A 79 -12.41 -24.37 -1.82
N GLU A 80 -12.19 -24.64 -0.52
CA GLU A 80 -12.29 -25.98 0.09
C GLU A 80 -13.69 -26.28 0.68
N ARG A 81 -14.69 -25.41 0.46
CA ARG A 81 -16.10 -25.61 0.85
C ARG A 81 -16.98 -25.72 -0.38
#